data_AF-A0A662UBH1-F1
#
_entry.id   AF-A0A662UBH1-F1
#
_cell.length_a   1.000
_cell.length_b   1.000
_cell.length_c   1.000
_cell.angle_alpha   90.00
_cell.angle_beta   90.00
_cell.angle_gamma   90.00
#
_symmetry.space_group_name_H-M   'P 1'
#
loop_
_entity.id
_entity.type
_entity.pdbx_description
1 polymer ?
#
loop_
_entity_poly.entity_id
_entity_poly.type
_entity_poly.pdbx_seq_one_letter_code
_entity_poly.pdbx_strand_id
1 'polypeptide(L)' 'IVKSLGLPATARELGVKDVDVIKALTIAHTIRPERYTILGESGLTWEAAEKLAKITGVID' A
#
# COMPACT_ATOMS: atom_id res chain seq x y z
N ILE A 1 -3.38 -4.86 17.42
CA ILE A 1 -2.19 -5.74 17.48
C ILE A 1 -0.92 -5.00 17.06
N VAL A 2 -0.81 -4.48 15.83
CA VAL A 2 0.40 -3.74 15.38
C VAL A 2 0.80 -2.59 16.33
N LYS A 3 -0.15 -1.71 16.67
CA LYS A 3 0.07 -0.61 17.62
C LYS A 3 0.48 -1.06 19.03
N SER A 4 -0.11 -2.15 19.54
CA SER A 4 0.24 -2.67 20.88
C SER A 4 1.64 -3.28 20.93
N LEU A 5 2.23 -3.61 19.77
CA LEU A 5 3.59 -4.11 19.64
C LEU A 5 4.60 -3.00 19.32
N GLY A 6 4.16 -1.73 19.19
CA GLY A 6 5.03 -0.60 18.86
C GLY A 6 5.54 -0.58 17.42
N LEU A 7 4.87 -1.26 16.50
CA LEU A 7 5.22 -1.28 15.08
C LEU A 7 4.58 -0.10 14.33
N PRO A 8 5.22 0.41 13.25
CA PRO A 8 4.63 1.46 12.41
C PRO A 8 3.39 0.92 11.70
N ALA A 9 2.34 1.74 11.67
CA ALA A 9 1.08 1.49 10.99
C ALA A 9 0.76 2.55 9.92
N THR A 10 1.53 3.64 9.85
CA THR A 10 1.39 4.71 8.84
C THR A 10 2.67 4.89 8.03
N ALA A 11 2.55 5.50 6.84
CA ALA A 11 3.67 5.87 5.99
C ALA A 11 4.65 6.80 6.71
N ARG A 12 4.09 7.78 7.44
CA ARG A 12 4.86 8.72 8.26
C ARG A 12 5.67 8.03 9.36
N GLU A 13 5.08 7.08 10.09
CA GLU A 13 5.79 6.31 11.12
C GLU A 13 6.89 5.43 10.51
N LEU A 14 6.68 4.93 9.29
CA LEU A 14 7.67 4.16 8.54
C LEU A 14 8.78 5.04 7.92
N GLY A 15 8.60 6.36 7.88
CA GLY A 15 9.56 7.31 7.29
C GLY A 15 9.54 7.35 5.76
N VAL A 16 8.42 6.99 5.13
CA VAL A 16 8.23 7.03 3.68
C VAL A 16 7.19 8.08 3.29
N LYS A 17 7.22 8.55 2.04
CA LYS A 17 6.24 9.50 1.53
C LYS A 17 4.97 8.77 1.09
N ASP A 18 3.82 9.41 1.22
CA ASP A 18 2.54 8.85 0.81
C ASP A 18 2.51 8.46 -0.68
N VAL A 19 3.11 9.30 -1.53
CA VAL A 19 3.25 9.04 -2.97
C VAL A 19 4.04 7.74 -3.27
N ASP A 20 5.01 7.40 -2.43
CA ASP A 20 5.80 6.18 -2.59
C ASP A 20 4.96 4.95 -2.23
N VAL A 21 4.10 5.05 -1.21
CA VAL A 21 3.13 3.99 -0.87
C VAL A 21 2.14 3.78 -2.00
N ILE A 22 1.55 4.85 -2.53
CA ILE A 22 0.58 4.75 -3.63
C ILE A 22 1.24 4.12 -4.85
N LYS A 23 2.43 4.60 -5.25
CA LYS A 23 3.18 4.04 -6.39
C LYS A 23 3.56 2.59 -6.16
N ALA A 24 3.96 2.20 -4.95
CA ALA A 24 4.29 0.81 -4.64
C ALA A 24 3.07 -0.10 -4.80
N LEU A 25 1.89 0.34 -4.34
CA LEU A 25 0.64 -0.42 -4.49
C LEU A 25 0.25 -0.66 -5.95
N THR A 26 0.45 0.31 -6.85
CA THR A 26 0.09 0.15 -8.27
C THR A 26 0.99 -0.85 -8.99
N ILE A 27 2.28 -0.94 -8.61
CA ILE A 27 3.24 -1.86 -9.25
C ILE A 27 3.45 -3.18 -8.50
N ALA A 28 2.91 -3.35 -7.29
CA ALA A 28 3.18 -4.52 -6.45
C ALA A 28 2.87 -5.86 -7.14
N HIS A 29 1.85 -5.91 -8.00
CA HIS A 29 1.47 -7.09 -8.78
C HIS A 29 2.56 -7.54 -9.79
N THR A 30 3.46 -6.65 -10.20
CA THR A 30 4.50 -6.96 -11.21
C THR A 30 5.75 -7.60 -10.61
N ILE A 31 5.91 -7.59 -9.28
CA ILE A 31 7.10 -8.13 -8.60
C ILE A 31 7.18 -9.65 -8.78
N ARG A 32 6.03 -10.33 -8.81
CA ARG A 32 5.90 -11.79 -8.95
C ARG A 32 4.69 -12.12 -9.83
N PRO A 33 4.80 -11.92 -11.15
CA PRO A 33 3.66 -12.03 -12.07
C PRO A 33 3.09 -13.46 -12.13
N GLU A 34 3.87 -14.48 -11.75
CA GLU A 34 3.42 -15.86 -11.69
C GLU A 34 2.52 -16.16 -10.48
N ARG A 35 2.43 -15.23 -9.52
CA ARG A 35 1.68 -15.40 -8.27
C ARG A 35 0.40 -14.58 -8.32
N TYR A 36 -0.73 -15.27 -8.41
CA TYR A 36 -2.03 -14.64 -8.25
C TYR A 36 -2.23 -14.09 -6.82
N THR A 37 -2.77 -12.87 -6.72
CA THR A 37 -3.12 -12.20 -5.47
C THR A 37 -4.42 -11.41 -5.63
N ILE A 38 -4.92 -10.79 -4.55
CA ILE A 38 -6.08 -9.89 -4.60
C ILE A 38 -5.87 -8.66 -5.49
N LEU A 39 -4.62 -8.33 -5.84
CA LEU A 39 -4.31 -7.21 -6.74
C LEU A 39 -4.59 -7.53 -8.22
N GLY A 40 -4.89 -8.78 -8.55
CA GLY A 40 -5.15 -9.22 -9.92
C GLY A 40 -3.94 -9.06 -10.86
N GLU A 41 -4.18 -9.23 -12.16
CA GLU A 41 -3.13 -9.15 -13.19
C GLU A 41 -2.82 -7.72 -13.63
N SER A 42 -3.77 -6.79 -13.52
CA SER A 42 -3.62 -5.40 -13.91
C SER A 42 -3.20 -4.46 -12.77
N GLY A 43 -3.18 -4.96 -11.53
CA GLY A 43 -2.93 -4.14 -10.34
C GLY A 43 -4.04 -3.15 -10.01
N LEU A 44 -3.73 -2.27 -9.05
CA LEU A 44 -4.60 -1.15 -8.67
C LEU A 44 -4.34 0.07 -9.56
N THR A 45 -5.40 0.80 -9.90
CA THR A 45 -5.26 2.16 -10.42
C THR A 45 -4.68 3.06 -9.34
N TRP A 46 -4.07 4.19 -9.74
CA TRP A 46 -3.57 5.18 -8.81
C TRP A 46 -4.66 5.66 -7.83
N GLU A 47 -5.83 6.00 -8.36
CA GLU A 47 -6.98 6.45 -7.57
C GLU A 47 -7.46 5.39 -6.57
N ALA A 48 -7.52 4.12 -6.99
CA ALA A 48 -7.90 3.03 -6.10
C ALA A 48 -6.87 2.81 -4.97
N ALA A 49 -5.57 2.89 -5.30
CA ALA A 49 -4.49 2.77 -4.33
C ALA A 49 -4.49 3.93 -3.32
N GLU A 50 -4.65 5.18 -3.80
CA GLU A 50 -4.76 6.36 -2.94
C GLU A 50 -5.97 6.28 -2.02
N LYS A 51 -7.14 5.95 -2.56
CA LYS A 51 -8.38 5.80 -1.78
C LYS A 51 -8.24 4.71 -0.72
N LEU A 52 -7.65 3.56 -1.07
CA LEU A 52 -7.39 2.46 -0.13
C LEU A 52 -6.49 2.92 1.02
N ALA A 53 -5.36 3.56 0.70
CA ALA A 53 -4.38 3.99 1.68
C ALA A 53 -4.95 5.06 2.63
N LYS A 54 -5.80 5.97 2.14
CA LYS A 54 -6.52 6.96 2.96
C LYS A 54 -7.59 6.32 3.85
N ILE A 55 -8.43 5.44 3.30
CA ILE A 55 -9.51 4.77 4.07
C ILE A 55 -8.94 3.91 5.19
N THR A 56 -7.78 3.30 4.98
CA THR A 56 -7.10 2.47 5.98
C THR A 56 -6.25 3.28 6.96
N GLY A 57 -6.09 4.59 6.75
CA GLY A 57 -5.26 5.47 7.57
C GLY A 57 -3.76 5.18 7.47
N VAL A 58 -3.32 4.56 6.36
CA VAL A 58 -1.89 4.35 6.08
C VAL A 58 -1.23 5.66 5.64
N ILE A 59 -1.97 6.53 4.94
CA ILE A 59 -1.56 7.88 4.50
C ILE A 59 -2.65 8.90 4.86
N ASP A 60 -2.31 10.20 4.81
CA ASP A 60 -3.24 11.32 5.05
C ASP A 60 -4.02 11.75 3.78
#